data_AF-A0A8H4VHH5-F1
#
_entry.id   AF-A0A8H4VHH5-F1
#
_cell.length_a   1.000
_cell.length_b   1.000
_cell.length_c   1.000
_cell.angle_alpha   90.00
_cell.angle_beta   90.00
_cell.angle_gamma   90.00
#
_symmetry.space_group_name_H-M   'P 1'
#
loop_
_entity.id
_entity.type
_entity.pdbx_description
1 polymer ?
#
loop_
_entity_poly.entity_id
_entity_poly.type
_entity_poly.pdbx_seq_one_letter_code
_entity_poly.pdbx_strand_id
1 'polypeptide(L)'
;MVNAEKLLQRHRRQFQQQQQQSQGFGQQQQQQSQGWGQQQQQQGYGQSQQQQQQQGRGQAQQQQQQQMGQGGAQQQQQQQQQNGKGHVQSQEQSQQQNGQEQSQMQEQQQEKDRSQAQVQEQSQRQSRGGGQQAQRQEQQGGERAQIQEQRQEHNGQEQTQMQEQQGKGQEQYQEQQQKQYGKEQDQLQEQRGRGRNQIQEQRQGGGRDGGEQAQIQEQQGRGQTQTQEQQQGRQGQGQAQIQEQRKGQGKPLLQAQEQEQLARLRALLQAQVARGKMQLQRQEQTQAVHGHGQLHSPDTQRLPQATRQRTTPQARVTPPPCVTTTVAYRGSKLVTTTLPPRGSIRGTVMVWSPTATRPTAAVATSPHGSCPFSSRSRLSPKLNVALYANSVDPDEAYGVSPPHGVGPDYYLSQKRLDRGWTNTLSLPYIDRDSSATGLHSVKPKGTKPSLYYYPDLKQTYGGMTYDANNFTLVFTGYFIPQQTGTHRFCATADNRVAFYLGSGSAFPCGGSLDGTTAGAKPLLGFWYGASEDAACGNVVLRAGHYYPIRSVFGNYGNPAVLRVDVRLPDGRKTEDMRGMLASDVC
;
A
#
# COMPACT_ATOMS: atom_id res chain seq x y z
N MET A 1 15.96 4.93 -76.75
CA MET A 1 15.28 6.17 -76.28
C MET A 1 13.76 6.05 -76.09
N VAL A 2 13.11 4.91 -76.34
CA VAL A 2 11.63 4.76 -76.20
C VAL A 2 11.16 4.35 -74.78
N ASN A 3 12.07 3.93 -73.89
CA ASN A 3 11.71 3.51 -72.52
C ASN A 3 11.79 4.61 -71.44
N ALA A 4 12.46 5.74 -71.72
CA ALA A 4 12.57 6.84 -70.75
C ALA A 4 11.30 7.72 -70.72
N GLU A 5 10.66 7.95 -71.87
CA GLU A 5 9.41 8.72 -71.95
C GLU A 5 8.21 8.02 -71.30
N LYS A 6 8.12 6.69 -71.40
CA LYS A 6 7.06 5.92 -70.72
C LYS A 6 7.20 5.95 -69.20
N LEU A 7 8.44 6.00 -68.68
CA LEU A 7 8.70 6.11 -67.25
C LEU A 7 8.37 7.52 -66.73
N LEU A 8 8.72 8.56 -67.50
CA LEU A 8 8.41 9.95 -67.17
C LEU A 8 6.90 10.23 -67.21
N GLN A 9 6.17 9.65 -68.18
CA GLN A 9 4.70 9.74 -68.23
C GLN A 9 3.99 8.97 -67.11
N ARG A 10 4.58 7.91 -66.57
CA ARG A 10 4.05 7.22 -65.38
C ARG A 10 4.24 8.05 -64.11
N HIS A 11 5.41 8.66 -63.93
CA HIS A 11 5.65 9.54 -62.78
C HIS A 11 4.83 10.84 -62.84
N ARG A 12 4.60 11.43 -64.02
CA ARG A 12 3.72 12.60 -64.16
C ARG A 12 2.27 12.28 -63.78
N ARG A 13 1.78 11.09 -64.11
CA ARG A 13 0.42 10.63 -63.72
C ARG A 13 0.32 10.33 -62.23
N GLN A 14 1.32 9.69 -61.63
CA GLN A 14 1.37 9.49 -60.18
C GLN A 14 1.44 10.81 -59.39
N PHE A 15 2.18 11.80 -59.89
CA PHE A 15 2.30 13.11 -59.23
C PHE A 15 1.02 13.95 -59.35
N GLN A 16 0.32 13.91 -60.50
CA GLN A 16 -1.00 14.55 -60.64
C GLN A 16 -2.09 13.88 -59.78
N GLN A 17 -2.03 12.55 -59.62
CA GLN A 17 -2.97 11.81 -58.78
C GLN A 17 -2.76 12.10 -57.28
N GLN A 18 -1.51 12.33 -56.84
CA GLN A 18 -1.21 12.80 -55.48
C GLN A 18 -1.61 14.26 -55.24
N GLN A 19 -1.51 15.15 -56.22
CA GLN A 19 -1.95 16.54 -56.08
C GLN A 19 -3.48 16.69 -56.02
N GLN A 20 -4.24 15.85 -56.72
CA GLN A 20 -5.71 15.84 -56.61
C GLN A 20 -6.19 15.27 -55.27
N GLN A 21 -5.41 14.39 -54.62
CA GLN A 21 -5.71 13.90 -53.27
C GLN A 21 -5.36 14.92 -52.16
N SER A 22 -4.44 15.85 -52.41
CA SER A 22 -4.08 16.89 -51.42
C SER A 22 -4.89 18.19 -51.52
N GLN A 23 -5.69 18.38 -52.58
CA GLN A 23 -6.57 19.55 -52.74
C GLN A 23 -8.03 19.31 -52.32
N GLY A 24 -8.36 18.13 -51.79
CA GLY A 24 -9.66 17.86 -51.15
C GLY A 24 -9.72 18.16 -49.65
N PHE A 25 -8.63 18.62 -49.04
CA PHE A 25 -8.53 18.92 -47.60
C PHE A 25 -8.34 20.43 -47.39
N GLY A 26 -9.41 21.19 -47.55
CA GLY A 26 -9.33 22.63 -47.31
C GLY A 26 -10.58 23.40 -47.69
N GLN A 27 -11.63 23.26 -46.88
CA GLN A 27 -12.61 24.29 -46.50
C GLN A 27 -13.91 23.59 -46.10
N GLN A 28 -14.24 23.63 -44.80
CA GLN A 28 -15.39 24.40 -44.30
C GLN A 28 -15.51 24.12 -42.79
N GLN A 29 -14.93 25.02 -42.01
CA GLN A 29 -15.20 25.15 -40.58
C GLN A 29 -16.23 26.27 -40.41
N GLN A 30 -17.51 25.94 -40.20
CA GLN A 30 -18.47 26.65 -39.34
C GLN A 30 -19.87 26.06 -39.50
N GLN A 31 -20.40 25.49 -38.42
CA GLN A 31 -21.57 26.03 -37.71
C GLN A 31 -21.84 25.19 -36.45
N GLN A 32 -22.11 25.87 -35.35
CA GLN A 32 -22.57 25.28 -34.10
C GLN A 32 -24.05 24.92 -34.22
N SER A 33 -24.43 23.69 -33.88
CA SER A 33 -25.75 23.39 -33.32
C SER A 33 -25.72 22.03 -32.62
N GLN A 34 -26.44 21.98 -31.50
CA GLN A 34 -26.51 20.86 -30.56
C GLN A 34 -27.14 19.61 -31.22
N GLY A 35 -26.50 18.45 -31.09
CA GLY A 35 -27.07 17.15 -31.49
C GLY A 35 -26.04 16.19 -32.08
N TRP A 36 -26.06 14.94 -31.58
CA TRP A 36 -25.34 13.73 -32.04
C TRP A 36 -24.57 13.83 -33.38
N GLY A 37 -23.24 13.68 -33.33
CA GLY A 37 -22.37 13.66 -34.51
C GLY A 37 -22.53 12.41 -35.38
N GLN A 38 -22.72 12.64 -36.69
CA GLN A 38 -22.96 11.66 -37.75
C GLN A 38 -21.72 10.79 -38.09
N GLN A 39 -21.98 9.50 -38.35
CA GLN A 39 -21.03 8.50 -38.83
C GLN A 39 -20.75 8.71 -40.34
N GLN A 40 -19.50 8.93 -40.73
CA GLN A 40 -19.08 8.77 -42.14
C GLN A 40 -18.60 7.33 -42.35
N GLN A 41 -19.30 6.57 -43.21
CA GLN A 41 -18.78 5.33 -43.80
C GLN A 41 -18.35 5.61 -45.24
N GLN A 42 -17.07 5.52 -45.54
CA GLN A 42 -16.60 5.37 -46.91
C GLN A 42 -16.60 3.88 -47.25
N GLN A 43 -17.47 3.46 -48.16
CA GLN A 43 -17.51 2.09 -48.65
C GLN A 43 -16.70 2.01 -49.95
N GLY A 44 -15.42 1.66 -49.83
CA GLY A 44 -14.61 1.10 -50.90
C GLY A 44 -14.21 -0.33 -50.51
N TYR A 45 -14.14 -1.25 -51.47
CA TYR A 45 -13.89 -2.69 -51.26
C TYR A 45 -12.89 -2.97 -50.12
N GLY A 46 -13.41 -3.48 -48.99
CA GLY A 46 -12.65 -4.16 -47.94
C GLY A 46 -12.24 -3.36 -46.69
N GLN A 47 -12.51 -2.05 -46.58
CA GLN A 47 -12.10 -1.27 -45.40
C GLN A 47 -13.21 -0.35 -44.90
N SER A 48 -13.54 -0.43 -43.61
CA SER A 48 -14.43 0.51 -42.92
C SER A 48 -13.67 1.24 -41.82
N GLN A 49 -13.94 2.53 -41.66
CA GLN A 49 -13.40 3.34 -40.58
C GLN A 49 -14.54 4.12 -39.94
N GLN A 50 -14.64 4.05 -38.62
CA GLN A 50 -15.63 4.77 -37.82
C GLN A 50 -14.89 5.62 -36.79
N GLN A 51 -15.12 6.93 -36.82
CA GLN A 51 -14.61 7.85 -35.82
C GLN A 51 -15.78 8.42 -35.02
N GLN A 52 -15.72 8.31 -33.69
CA GLN A 52 -16.68 8.90 -32.77
C GLN A 52 -15.95 9.91 -31.88
N GLN A 53 -16.46 11.12 -31.79
CA GLN A 53 -15.94 12.17 -30.92
C GLN A 53 -17.06 12.64 -29.99
N GLN A 54 -16.84 12.51 -28.69
CA GLN A 54 -17.78 12.99 -27.67
C GLN A 54 -17.29 14.34 -27.14
N GLN A 55 -18.13 15.38 -27.27
CA GLN A 55 -17.83 16.71 -26.75
C GLN A 55 -18.54 16.90 -25.40
N GLY A 56 -17.79 16.82 -24.30
CA GLY A 56 -18.25 17.04 -22.93
C GLY A 56 -17.11 17.55 -22.03
N ARG A 57 -17.30 17.59 -20.70
CA ARG A 57 -16.26 18.05 -19.72
C ARG A 57 -14.97 17.18 -19.69
N GLY A 58 -14.87 16.17 -20.55
CA GLY A 58 -13.64 15.51 -21.00
C GLY A 58 -13.75 15.23 -22.50
N GLN A 59 -12.63 15.33 -23.23
CA GLN A 59 -12.61 14.98 -24.65
C GLN A 59 -12.28 13.49 -24.78
N ALA A 60 -13.20 12.72 -25.36
CA ALA A 60 -12.97 11.32 -25.71
C ALA A 60 -13.09 11.16 -27.23
N GLN A 61 -12.05 10.61 -27.84
CA GLN A 61 -12.01 10.26 -29.25
C GLN A 61 -11.83 8.75 -29.37
N GLN A 62 -12.73 8.10 -30.10
CA GLN A 62 -12.65 6.69 -30.44
C GLN A 62 -12.56 6.55 -31.96
N GLN A 63 -11.58 5.79 -32.43
CA GLN A 63 -11.39 5.46 -33.82
C GLN A 63 -11.37 3.95 -33.97
N GLN A 64 -12.27 3.41 -34.76
CA GLN A 64 -12.33 1.99 -35.09
C GLN A 64 -12.05 1.84 -36.59
N GLN A 65 -11.18 0.92 -36.95
CA GLN A 65 -10.87 0.57 -38.33
C GLN A 65 -11.00 -0.93 -38.48
N GLN A 66 -11.77 -1.38 -39.47
CA GLN A 66 -11.92 -2.79 -39.81
C GLN A 66 -11.46 -2.99 -41.25
N GLN A 67 -10.60 -3.98 -41.47
CA GLN A 67 -10.15 -4.42 -42.79
C GLN A 67 -10.57 -5.88 -42.97
N MET A 68 -11.35 -6.16 -44.01
CA MET A 68 -11.83 -7.48 -44.36
C MET A 68 -11.14 -7.94 -45.65
N GLY A 69 -10.26 -8.94 -45.55
CA GLY A 69 -9.58 -9.55 -46.68
C GLY A 69 -10.06 -10.99 -46.94
N GLN A 70 -9.73 -11.55 -48.10
CA GLN A 70 -10.13 -12.92 -48.50
C GLN A 70 -9.60 -14.04 -47.56
N GLY A 71 -8.73 -13.72 -46.60
CA GLY A 71 -8.15 -14.67 -45.65
C GLY A 71 -8.39 -14.36 -44.17
N GLY A 72 -9.15 -13.33 -43.80
CA GLY A 72 -9.35 -12.96 -42.40
C GLY A 72 -9.86 -11.53 -42.19
N ALA A 73 -10.21 -11.22 -40.93
CA ALA A 73 -10.63 -9.89 -40.50
C ALA A 73 -9.58 -9.31 -39.55
N GLN A 74 -9.17 -8.06 -39.80
CA GLN A 74 -8.33 -7.28 -38.89
C GLN A 74 -9.15 -6.09 -38.38
N GLN A 75 -9.22 -5.95 -37.06
CA GLN A 75 -9.86 -4.83 -36.39
C GLN A 75 -8.81 -4.10 -35.55
N GLN A 76 -8.79 -2.78 -35.68
CA GLN A 76 -7.98 -1.89 -34.85
C GLN A 76 -8.91 -0.86 -34.21
N GLN A 77 -8.83 -0.74 -32.89
CA GLN A 77 -9.57 0.24 -32.12
C GLN A 77 -8.57 1.09 -31.33
N GLN A 78 -8.65 2.40 -31.49
CA GLN A 78 -7.85 3.35 -30.74
C GLN A 78 -8.79 4.27 -29.96
N GLN A 79 -8.54 4.41 -28.66
CA GLN A 79 -9.29 5.32 -27.81
C GLN A 79 -8.32 6.28 -27.12
N GLN A 80 -8.61 7.56 -27.22
CA GLN A 80 -7.87 8.62 -26.55
C GLN A 80 -8.85 9.36 -25.63
N GLN A 81 -8.50 9.44 -24.35
CA GLN A 81 -9.26 10.18 -23.36
C GLN A 81 -8.38 11.27 -22.75
N GLN A 82 -8.85 12.50 -22.80
CA GLN A 82 -8.25 13.64 -22.13
C GLN A 82 -9.18 14.10 -21.01
N ASN A 83 -8.74 13.86 -19.78
CA ASN A 83 -9.39 14.39 -18.59
C ASN A 83 -8.50 15.50 -18.02
N GLY A 84 -9.07 16.51 -17.34
CA GLY A 84 -8.34 17.70 -16.87
C GLY A 84 -7.15 17.46 -15.91
N LYS A 85 -6.79 16.20 -15.64
CA LYS A 85 -5.69 15.75 -14.78
C LYS A 85 -4.68 14.80 -15.47
N GLY A 86 -4.90 14.39 -16.72
CA GLY A 86 -4.00 13.45 -17.41
C GLY A 86 -4.51 12.98 -18.78
N HIS A 87 -3.66 12.25 -19.49
CA HIS A 87 -3.96 11.64 -20.78
C HIS A 87 -3.91 10.12 -20.67
N VAL A 88 -4.95 9.44 -21.14
CA VAL A 88 -4.99 7.99 -21.30
C VAL A 88 -5.16 7.68 -22.78
N GLN A 89 -4.27 6.87 -23.31
CA GLN A 89 -4.33 6.35 -24.67
C GLN A 89 -4.35 4.83 -24.61
N SER A 90 -5.43 4.23 -25.10
CA SER A 90 -5.53 2.79 -25.30
C SER A 90 -5.62 2.46 -26.78
N GLN A 91 -4.93 1.38 -27.17
CA GLN A 91 -4.93 0.86 -28.52
C GLN A 91 -5.12 -0.65 -28.44
N GLU A 92 -6.18 -1.13 -29.07
CA GLU A 92 -6.50 -2.54 -29.20
C GLU A 92 -6.41 -2.94 -30.68
N GLN A 93 -5.68 -4.00 -30.96
CA GLN A 93 -5.59 -4.60 -32.29
C GLN A 93 -6.00 -6.05 -32.17
N SER A 94 -7.00 -6.49 -32.94
CA SER A 94 -7.37 -7.88 -33.08
C SER A 94 -7.26 -8.33 -34.53
N GLN A 95 -6.71 -9.53 -34.73
CA GLN A 95 -6.58 -10.18 -36.03
C GLN A 95 -7.16 -11.58 -35.93
N GLN A 96 -8.07 -11.90 -36.84
CA GLN A 96 -8.67 -13.21 -36.94
C GLN A 96 -8.30 -13.83 -38.29
N GLN A 97 -7.48 -14.88 -38.25
CA GLN A 97 -7.01 -15.58 -39.44
C GLN A 97 -7.10 -17.09 -39.22
N ASN A 98 -7.78 -17.81 -40.12
CA ASN A 98 -7.87 -19.28 -40.10
C ASN A 98 -8.35 -19.89 -38.75
N GLY A 99 -9.27 -19.22 -38.05
CA GLY A 99 -9.76 -19.68 -36.74
C GLY A 99 -8.74 -19.52 -35.60
N GLN A 100 -7.75 -18.66 -35.76
CA GLN A 100 -6.93 -18.13 -34.68
C GLN A 100 -7.28 -16.64 -34.49
N GLU A 101 -7.50 -16.25 -33.24
CA GLU A 101 -7.72 -14.86 -32.85
C GLU A 101 -6.51 -14.39 -32.05
N GLN A 102 -5.84 -13.35 -32.52
CA GLN A 102 -4.77 -12.69 -31.79
C GLN A 102 -5.26 -11.29 -31.44
N SER A 103 -5.21 -10.92 -30.16
CA SER A 103 -5.48 -9.57 -29.69
C SER A 103 -4.28 -8.99 -28.96
N GLN A 104 -4.04 -7.71 -29.18
CA GLN A 104 -3.00 -6.94 -28.51
C GLN A 104 -3.62 -5.66 -28.00
N MET A 105 -3.56 -5.44 -26.68
CA MET A 105 -3.95 -4.21 -26.02
C MET A 105 -2.70 -3.49 -25.52
N GLN A 106 -2.59 -2.20 -25.82
CA GLN A 106 -1.56 -1.33 -25.27
C GLN A 106 -2.23 -0.13 -24.64
N GLU A 107 -1.98 0.09 -23.36
CA GLU A 107 -2.49 1.23 -22.61
C GLU A 107 -1.32 2.07 -22.10
N GLN A 108 -1.35 3.37 -22.38
CA GLN A 108 -0.41 4.36 -21.88
C GLN A 108 -1.16 5.37 -21.03
N GLN A 109 -0.72 5.53 -19.79
CA GLN A 109 -1.27 6.51 -18.85
C GLN A 109 -0.20 7.54 -18.51
N GLN A 110 -0.54 8.82 -18.71
CA GLN A 110 0.31 9.96 -18.35
C GLN A 110 -0.47 10.91 -17.44
N GLU A 111 -0.14 10.91 -16.15
CA GLU A 111 -0.68 11.87 -15.18
C GLU A 111 0.13 13.17 -15.19
N LYS A 112 -0.55 14.31 -15.09
CA LYS A 112 0.10 15.62 -14.89
C LYS A 112 0.79 15.57 -13.52
N ASP A 113 2.12 15.59 -13.51
CA ASP A 113 3.00 15.53 -12.32
C ASP A 113 3.39 14.12 -11.80
N ARG A 114 3.12 13.03 -12.55
CA ARG A 114 3.73 11.71 -12.29
C ARG A 114 4.38 11.10 -13.53
N SER A 115 5.21 10.10 -13.30
CA SER A 115 5.88 9.30 -14.31
C SER A 115 4.89 8.47 -15.16
N GLN A 116 5.29 8.17 -16.40
CA GLN A 116 4.47 7.41 -17.35
C GLN A 116 4.34 5.95 -16.91
N ALA A 117 3.12 5.40 -16.97
CA ALA A 117 2.87 3.98 -16.83
C ALA A 117 2.42 3.40 -18.18
N GLN A 118 3.01 2.27 -18.57
CA GLN A 118 2.65 1.57 -19.80
C GLN A 118 2.27 0.13 -19.46
N VAL A 119 1.09 -0.29 -19.89
CA VAL A 119 0.60 -1.66 -19.81
C VAL A 119 0.49 -2.21 -21.23
N GLN A 120 1.05 -3.38 -21.48
CA GLN A 120 0.95 -4.07 -22.77
C GLN A 120 0.47 -5.50 -22.53
N GLU A 121 -0.68 -5.85 -23.10
CA GLU A 121 -1.28 -7.17 -23.02
C GLU A 121 -1.37 -7.78 -24.43
N GLN A 122 -0.96 -9.04 -24.57
CA GLN A 122 -1.06 -9.81 -25.80
C GLN A 122 -1.79 -11.12 -25.49
N SER A 123 -2.85 -11.43 -26.22
CA SER A 123 -3.59 -12.68 -26.10
C SER A 123 -3.69 -13.39 -27.45
N GLN A 124 -3.57 -14.71 -27.44
CA GLN A 124 -3.76 -15.56 -28.60
C GLN A 124 -4.71 -16.71 -28.24
N ARG A 125 -5.77 -16.87 -29.02
CA ARG A 125 -6.78 -17.93 -28.88
C ARG A 125 -6.82 -18.78 -30.14
N GLN A 126 -6.72 -20.10 -29.99
CA GLN A 126 -6.84 -21.04 -31.11
C GLN A 126 -8.19 -21.77 -31.04
N SER A 127 -9.05 -21.62 -32.06
CA SER A 127 -10.41 -22.18 -32.05
C SER A 127 -10.47 -23.70 -32.20
N ARG A 128 -9.38 -24.38 -32.57
CA ARG A 128 -9.28 -25.85 -32.65
C ARG A 128 -8.23 -26.36 -31.66
N GLY A 129 -8.63 -26.63 -30.43
CA GLY A 129 -7.77 -27.25 -29.41
C GLY A 129 -7.80 -26.62 -28.02
N GLY A 130 -8.65 -25.61 -27.78
CA GLY A 130 -8.92 -25.09 -26.43
C GLY A 130 -7.74 -24.41 -25.73
N GLY A 131 -6.69 -24.03 -26.48
CA GLY A 131 -5.54 -23.33 -25.94
C GLY A 131 -5.72 -21.81 -25.95
N GLN A 132 -5.50 -21.16 -24.80
CA GLN A 132 -5.39 -19.70 -24.71
C GLN A 132 -4.03 -19.33 -24.13
N GLN A 133 -3.33 -18.37 -24.72
CA GLN A 133 -2.11 -17.82 -24.15
C GLN A 133 -2.29 -16.31 -24.01
N ALA A 134 -2.05 -15.79 -22.81
CA ALA A 134 -2.03 -14.35 -22.55
C ALA A 134 -0.69 -13.96 -21.91
N GLN A 135 -0.15 -12.82 -22.32
CA GLN A 135 1.05 -12.24 -21.77
C GLN A 135 0.78 -10.77 -21.46
N ARG A 136 0.99 -10.37 -20.21
CA ARG A 136 0.79 -9.01 -19.71
C ARG A 136 2.11 -8.47 -19.20
N GLN A 137 2.51 -7.30 -19.68
CA GLN A 137 3.73 -6.62 -19.28
C GLN A 137 3.39 -5.21 -18.79
N GLU A 138 3.78 -4.90 -17.56
CA GLU A 138 3.64 -3.56 -16.98
C GLU A 138 5.02 -2.92 -16.80
N GLN A 139 5.14 -1.66 -17.22
CA GLN A 139 6.32 -0.82 -16.99
C GLN A 139 5.88 0.47 -16.30
N GLN A 140 6.40 0.69 -15.09
CA GLN A 140 6.18 1.94 -14.36
C GLN A 140 7.44 2.81 -14.44
N GLY A 141 7.33 4.00 -15.03
CA GLY A 141 8.36 5.03 -14.88
C GLY A 141 8.39 5.48 -13.42
N GLY A 142 9.56 5.71 -12.84
CA GLY A 142 9.69 6.27 -11.48
C GLY A 142 10.71 5.54 -10.61
N GLU A 143 10.76 4.22 -10.68
CA GLU A 143 11.76 3.33 -10.08
C GLU A 143 11.51 2.00 -10.80
N ARG A 144 12.47 1.52 -11.62
CA ARG A 144 12.22 0.48 -12.64
C ARG A 144 11.73 -0.83 -12.00
N ALA A 145 10.41 -0.99 -11.89
CA ALA A 145 9.74 -2.26 -11.66
C ALA A 145 9.09 -2.67 -12.98
N GLN A 146 9.48 -3.84 -13.49
CA GLN A 146 8.85 -4.48 -14.64
C GLN A 146 8.16 -5.73 -14.14
N ILE A 147 6.85 -5.83 -14.34
CA ILE A 147 6.06 -7.03 -14.06
C ILE A 147 5.71 -7.69 -15.39
N GLN A 148 6.01 -8.97 -15.53
CA GLN A 148 5.63 -9.80 -16.66
C GLN A 148 4.83 -10.99 -16.15
N GLU A 149 3.58 -11.08 -16.57
CA GLU A 149 2.67 -12.18 -16.28
C GLU A 149 2.39 -12.95 -17.57
N GLN A 150 2.53 -14.27 -17.54
CA GLN A 150 2.23 -15.15 -18.66
C GLN A 150 1.24 -16.22 -18.20
N ARG A 151 0.07 -16.27 -18.84
CA ARG A 151 -0.96 -17.28 -18.64
C ARG A 151 -1.03 -18.20 -19.86
N GLN A 152 -1.02 -19.50 -19.62
CA GLN A 152 -1.22 -20.52 -20.64
C GLN A 152 -2.31 -21.46 -20.18
N GLU A 153 -3.36 -21.58 -20.98
CA GLU A 153 -4.42 -22.57 -20.82
C GLU A 153 -4.27 -23.63 -21.90
N HIS A 154 -4.22 -24.91 -21.54
CA HIS A 154 -4.24 -26.02 -22.48
C HIS A 154 -5.02 -27.21 -21.91
N ASN A 155 -6.03 -27.70 -22.61
CA ASN A 155 -6.83 -28.88 -22.21
C ASN A 155 -7.38 -28.82 -20.77
N GLY A 156 -7.81 -27.63 -20.33
CA GLY A 156 -8.33 -27.42 -18.97
C GLY A 156 -7.24 -27.34 -17.88
N GLN A 157 -5.97 -27.21 -18.28
CA GLN A 157 -4.88 -26.84 -17.39
C GLN A 157 -4.57 -25.36 -17.53
N GLU A 158 -4.66 -24.59 -16.44
CA GLU A 158 -4.19 -23.20 -16.38
C GLU A 158 -2.79 -23.19 -15.74
N GLN A 159 -1.85 -22.53 -16.42
CA GLN A 159 -0.52 -22.24 -15.93
C GLN A 159 -0.30 -20.72 -15.90
N THR A 160 -0.06 -20.16 -14.72
CA THR A 160 0.31 -18.75 -14.56
C THR A 160 1.76 -18.63 -14.13
N GLN A 161 2.53 -17.80 -14.82
CA GLN A 161 3.91 -17.45 -14.50
C GLN A 161 4.03 -15.94 -14.29
N MET A 162 4.44 -15.52 -13.09
CA MET A 162 4.70 -14.10 -12.78
C MET A 162 6.20 -13.87 -12.59
N GLN A 163 6.73 -12.81 -13.21
CA GLN A 163 8.11 -12.37 -13.06
C GLN A 163 8.15 -10.86 -12.76
N GLU A 164 8.75 -10.48 -11.63
CA GLU A 164 8.99 -9.08 -11.27
C GLU A 164 10.49 -8.78 -11.32
N GLN A 165 10.89 -7.64 -11.89
CA GLN A 165 12.27 -7.16 -11.91
C GLN A 165 12.34 -5.74 -11.32
N GLN A 166 13.10 -5.55 -10.23
CA GLN A 166 13.28 -4.24 -9.58
C GLN A 166 14.69 -3.65 -9.81
N GLY A 167 14.74 -2.34 -10.08
CA GLY A 167 15.89 -1.63 -10.65
C GLY A 167 17.15 -1.42 -9.79
N LYS A 168 17.30 -2.05 -8.62
CA LYS A 168 18.52 -1.92 -7.77
C LYS A 168 19.03 -3.21 -7.12
N GLY A 169 18.47 -4.37 -7.49
CA GLY A 169 18.95 -5.69 -7.11
C GLY A 169 18.15 -6.73 -7.88
N GLN A 170 18.80 -7.74 -8.46
CA GLN A 170 18.08 -8.85 -9.10
C GLN A 170 17.45 -9.71 -8.01
N GLU A 171 16.22 -9.38 -7.64
CA GLU A 171 15.29 -10.32 -7.03
C GLU A 171 14.38 -10.80 -8.16
N GLN A 172 14.41 -12.10 -8.42
CA GLN A 172 13.53 -12.74 -9.40
C GLN A 172 12.55 -13.60 -8.61
N TYR A 173 11.28 -13.20 -8.65
CA TYR A 173 10.16 -14.00 -8.17
C TYR A 173 9.62 -14.81 -9.34
N GLN A 174 9.44 -16.11 -9.16
CA GLN A 174 8.76 -16.97 -10.12
C GLN A 174 7.74 -17.82 -9.37
N GLU A 175 6.47 -17.51 -9.59
CA GLU A 175 5.35 -18.31 -9.12
C GLU A 175 4.79 -19.08 -10.31
N GLN A 176 4.64 -20.40 -10.17
CA GLN A 176 4.02 -21.27 -11.16
C GLN A 176 2.84 -21.99 -10.51
N GLN A 177 1.63 -21.60 -10.91
CA GLN A 177 0.40 -22.27 -10.48
C GLN A 177 -0.05 -23.21 -11.60
N GLN A 178 -0.35 -24.47 -11.30
CA GLN A 178 -0.93 -25.44 -12.24
C GLN A 178 -2.25 -25.99 -11.68
N LYS A 179 -3.34 -25.83 -12.42
CA LYS A 179 -4.66 -26.39 -12.06
C LYS A 179 -5.04 -27.51 -13.02
N GLN A 180 -5.22 -28.74 -12.54
CA GLN A 180 -5.65 -29.87 -13.37
C GLN A 180 -6.73 -30.70 -12.68
N TYR A 181 -7.94 -30.79 -13.27
CA TYR A 181 -9.03 -31.70 -12.85
C TYR A 181 -9.24 -31.79 -11.33
N GLY A 182 -9.32 -30.63 -10.66
CA GLY A 182 -9.58 -30.55 -9.22
C GLY A 182 -8.35 -30.77 -8.32
N LYS A 183 -7.14 -30.77 -8.89
CA LYS A 183 -5.87 -30.67 -8.16
C LYS A 183 -5.21 -29.33 -8.47
N GLU A 184 -4.86 -28.60 -7.44
CA GLU A 184 -4.08 -27.36 -7.50
C GLU A 184 -2.67 -27.67 -7.04
N GLN A 185 -1.69 -27.29 -7.86
CA GLN A 185 -0.28 -27.37 -7.54
C GLN A 185 0.35 -25.99 -7.68
N ASP A 186 0.74 -25.44 -6.54
CA ASP A 186 1.49 -24.19 -6.48
C ASP A 186 2.95 -24.50 -6.27
N GLN A 187 3.78 -23.93 -7.14
CA GLN A 187 5.22 -23.96 -7.01
C GLN A 187 5.76 -22.54 -6.93
N LEU A 188 6.32 -22.21 -5.77
CA LEU A 188 6.98 -20.92 -5.57
C LEU A 188 8.49 -21.07 -5.64
N GLN A 189 9.15 -20.22 -6.44
CA GLN A 189 10.60 -20.12 -6.51
C GLN A 189 11.06 -18.66 -6.39
N GLU A 190 11.85 -18.38 -5.35
CA GLU A 190 12.44 -17.07 -5.11
C GLU A 190 13.96 -17.12 -5.34
N GLN A 191 14.50 -16.23 -6.17
CA GLN A 191 15.94 -16.07 -6.36
C GLN A 191 16.38 -14.66 -5.95
N ARG A 192 17.19 -14.56 -4.89
CA ARG A 192 17.79 -13.29 -4.43
C ARG A 192 19.26 -13.18 -4.82
N GLY A 193 19.65 -12.04 -5.37
CA GLY A 193 21.04 -11.73 -5.70
C GLY A 193 21.97 -11.73 -4.48
N ARG A 194 23.13 -12.41 -4.62
CA ARG A 194 24.20 -12.65 -3.62
C ARG A 194 23.88 -13.60 -2.45
N GLY A 195 23.22 -14.71 -2.77
CA GLY A 195 23.20 -15.91 -1.94
C GLY A 195 22.14 -16.88 -2.47
N ARG A 196 22.53 -18.07 -2.95
CA ARG A 196 21.55 -19.07 -3.41
C ARG A 196 20.82 -19.64 -2.19
N ASN A 197 19.64 -19.12 -1.93
CA ASN A 197 18.60 -19.83 -1.19
C ASN A 197 17.50 -20.14 -2.20
N GLN A 198 17.20 -21.43 -2.36
CA GLN A 198 16.07 -21.90 -3.17
C GLN A 198 15.04 -22.44 -2.18
N ILE A 199 13.88 -21.78 -2.09
CA ILE A 199 12.71 -22.31 -1.40
C ILE A 199 11.82 -22.87 -2.51
N GLN A 200 11.48 -24.15 -2.42
CA GLN A 200 10.49 -24.81 -3.26
C GLN A 200 9.37 -25.32 -2.36
N GLU A 201 8.22 -24.68 -2.45
CA GLU A 201 7.00 -25.14 -1.81
C GLU A 201 6.15 -25.86 -2.87
N GLN A 202 5.72 -27.08 -2.58
CA GLN A 202 4.77 -27.83 -3.40
C GLN A 202 3.54 -28.17 -2.56
N ARG A 203 2.36 -27.72 -2.99
CA ARG A 203 1.07 -28.09 -2.39
C ARG A 203 0.32 -29.00 -3.35
N GLN A 204 -0.29 -30.08 -2.86
CA GLN A 204 -1.15 -30.94 -3.65
C GLN A 204 -2.51 -31.11 -2.95
N GLY A 205 -3.56 -30.54 -3.55
CA GLY A 205 -4.95 -30.72 -3.09
C GLY A 205 -5.55 -32.05 -3.57
N GLY A 206 -6.06 -32.87 -2.65
CA GLY A 206 -6.78 -34.11 -2.96
C GLY A 206 -8.29 -33.88 -3.07
N GLY A 207 -8.89 -34.26 -4.20
CA GLY A 207 -10.34 -34.16 -4.40
C GLY A 207 -11.16 -35.04 -3.44
N ARG A 208 -12.38 -34.56 -3.14
CA ARG A 208 -13.53 -35.03 -2.33
C ARG A 208 -13.34 -35.89 -1.07
N ASP A 209 -12.29 -36.71 -0.91
CA ASP A 209 -12.05 -37.52 0.30
C ASP A 209 -10.54 -37.69 0.64
N GLY A 210 -9.63 -36.90 0.05
CA GLY A 210 -8.17 -37.06 0.23
C GLY A 210 -7.52 -35.87 0.95
N GLY A 211 -6.77 -36.14 2.02
CA GLY A 211 -6.04 -35.12 2.80
C GLY A 211 -5.00 -34.34 1.99
N GLU A 212 -4.79 -33.09 2.41
CA GLU A 212 -3.87 -32.12 1.82
C GLU A 212 -2.42 -32.44 2.22
N GLN A 213 -1.49 -32.45 1.26
CA GLN A 213 -0.05 -32.60 1.52
C GLN A 213 0.69 -31.36 1.03
N ALA A 214 1.50 -30.77 1.90
CA ALA A 214 2.45 -29.71 1.58
C ALA A 214 3.86 -30.23 1.79
N GLN A 215 4.76 -29.99 0.83
CA GLN A 215 6.18 -30.31 0.95
C GLN A 215 6.99 -29.01 0.76
N ILE A 216 7.81 -28.66 1.76
CA ILE A 216 8.69 -27.50 1.73
C ILE A 216 10.13 -28.00 1.62
N GLN A 217 10.84 -27.63 0.57
CA GLN A 217 12.26 -27.92 0.41
C GLN A 217 13.06 -26.61 0.37
N GLU A 218 13.93 -26.41 1.36
CA GLU A 218 14.84 -25.27 1.40
C GLU A 218 16.27 -25.74 1.14
N GLN A 219 16.90 -25.23 0.08
CA GLN A 219 18.32 -25.47 -0.19
C GLN A 219 19.12 -24.20 0.08
N GLN A 220 19.95 -24.23 1.13
CA GLN A 220 20.90 -23.17 1.44
C GLN A 220 22.30 -23.54 0.92
N GLY A 221 23.00 -22.57 0.32
CA GLY A 221 24.37 -22.76 -0.17
C GLY A 221 25.35 -23.13 0.94
N ARG A 222 25.73 -24.42 0.97
CA ARG A 222 26.61 -25.17 1.92
C ARG A 222 25.85 -25.92 3.02
N GLY A 223 25.33 -27.09 2.64
CA GLY A 223 24.76 -28.09 3.53
C GLY A 223 23.32 -28.39 3.14
N GLN A 224 23.05 -29.61 2.68
CA GLN A 224 21.67 -30.05 2.46
C GLN A 224 21.03 -30.31 3.82
N THR A 225 19.94 -29.62 4.13
CA THR A 225 19.00 -30.03 5.18
C THR A 225 17.66 -30.21 4.49
N GLN A 226 17.14 -31.44 4.49
CA GLN A 226 15.83 -31.77 3.94
C GLN A 226 14.86 -31.88 5.11
N THR A 227 13.93 -30.93 5.21
CA THR A 227 12.83 -30.98 6.17
C THR A 227 11.59 -31.44 5.41
N GLN A 228 11.08 -32.63 5.72
CA GLN A 228 9.82 -33.13 5.13
C GLN A 228 8.74 -33.06 6.21
N GLU A 229 7.81 -32.12 6.07
CA GLU A 229 6.65 -32.01 6.95
C GLU A 229 5.47 -32.65 6.22
N GLN A 230 4.88 -33.71 6.76
CA GLN A 230 3.74 -34.42 6.15
C GLN A 230 2.55 -34.34 7.09
N GLN A 231 1.53 -33.56 6.73
CA GLN A 231 0.28 -33.48 7.49
C GLN A 231 -0.75 -34.39 6.82
N GLN A 232 -1.38 -35.29 7.58
CA GLN A 232 -2.49 -36.13 7.11
C GLN A 232 -3.67 -35.95 8.07
N GLY A 233 -4.78 -35.42 7.58
CA GLY A 233 -6.01 -35.27 8.35
C GLY A 233 -6.94 -36.48 8.19
N ARG A 234 -7.23 -37.19 9.30
CA ARG A 234 -8.47 -37.95 9.47
C ARG A 234 -9.15 -37.50 10.76
N GLN A 235 -10.49 -37.44 10.72
CA GLN A 235 -11.31 -36.97 11.83
C GLN A 235 -11.03 -37.75 13.12
N GLY A 236 -10.70 -37.01 14.19
CA GLY A 236 -10.52 -37.51 15.55
C GLY A 236 -9.06 -37.57 15.99
N GLN A 237 -8.62 -36.51 16.68
CA GLN A 237 -7.33 -36.36 17.39
C GLN A 237 -6.05 -36.48 16.53
N GLY A 238 -5.56 -35.35 16.03
CA GLY A 238 -4.24 -35.26 15.41
C GLY A 238 -3.13 -35.01 16.44
N GLN A 239 -2.17 -35.93 16.56
CA GLN A 239 -0.82 -35.65 17.03
C GLN A 239 0.06 -35.32 15.83
N ALA A 240 0.86 -34.26 15.91
CA ALA A 240 1.95 -34.02 14.97
C ALA A 240 3.08 -35.02 15.26
N GLN A 241 3.45 -35.86 14.28
CA GLN A 241 4.66 -36.67 14.35
C GLN A 241 5.80 -35.95 13.62
N ILE A 242 6.77 -35.46 14.38
CA ILE A 242 8.09 -35.12 13.88
C ILE A 242 8.92 -36.40 13.96
N GLN A 243 9.24 -37.01 12.82
CA GLN A 243 10.10 -38.19 12.79
C GLN A 243 11.57 -37.76 12.70
N GLU A 244 12.22 -37.53 13.84
CA GLU A 244 13.68 -37.51 13.92
C GLU A 244 14.20 -38.94 14.14
N GLN A 245 14.91 -39.51 13.17
CA GLN A 245 15.62 -40.77 13.37
C GLN A 245 16.84 -40.56 14.28
N ARG A 246 16.70 -40.90 15.57
CA ARG A 246 17.84 -41.23 16.43
C ARG A 246 17.57 -42.51 17.22
N LYS A 247 18.50 -43.48 17.12
CA LYS A 247 18.51 -44.72 17.90
C LYS A 247 18.97 -44.44 19.34
N GLY A 248 18.22 -44.90 20.35
CA GLY A 248 18.75 -45.21 21.70
C GLY A 248 18.06 -44.57 22.92
N GLN A 249 17.31 -45.41 23.65
CA GLN A 249 17.05 -45.50 25.11
C GLN A 249 16.82 -44.24 26.01
N GLY A 250 15.63 -44.21 26.67
CA GLY A 250 15.47 -43.90 28.12
C GLY A 250 15.07 -42.48 28.58
N LYS A 251 13.89 -42.37 29.23
CA LYS A 251 13.24 -41.19 29.90
C LYS A 251 14.05 -40.59 31.10
N PRO A 252 13.66 -39.43 31.72
CA PRO A 252 12.73 -38.38 31.33
C PRO A 252 13.41 -36.98 31.20
N LEU A 253 13.30 -36.32 30.04
CA LEU A 253 14.10 -35.12 29.70
C LEU A 253 13.40 -33.77 29.96
N LEU A 254 12.14 -33.75 30.42
CA LEU A 254 11.37 -32.51 30.50
C LEU A 254 11.69 -31.62 31.71
N GLN A 255 12.15 -32.19 32.83
CA GLN A 255 12.49 -31.40 34.02
C GLN A 255 13.91 -30.82 33.99
N ALA A 256 14.84 -31.49 33.28
CA ALA A 256 16.22 -31.03 33.13
C ALA A 256 16.34 -29.86 32.14
N GLN A 257 15.52 -29.86 31.08
CA GLN A 257 15.57 -28.82 30.06
C GLN A 257 15.02 -27.48 30.57
N GLU A 258 13.99 -27.52 31.41
CA GLU A 258 13.43 -26.32 32.06
C GLU A 258 14.40 -25.75 33.12
N GLN A 259 15.09 -26.61 33.89
CA GLN A 259 16.14 -26.17 34.80
C GLN A 259 17.36 -25.58 34.06
N GLU A 260 17.74 -26.13 32.91
CA GLU A 260 18.83 -25.58 32.10
C GLU A 260 18.46 -24.21 31.51
N GLN A 261 17.22 -24.03 31.04
CA GLN A 261 16.75 -22.72 30.56
C GLN A 261 16.69 -21.68 31.69
N LEU A 262 16.23 -22.07 32.89
CA LEU A 262 16.24 -21.17 34.06
C LEU A 262 17.66 -20.80 34.49
N ALA A 263 18.61 -21.74 34.41
CA ALA A 263 20.01 -21.49 34.72
C ALA A 263 20.65 -20.53 33.71
N ARG A 264 20.36 -20.68 32.40
CA ARG A 264 20.81 -19.75 31.35
C ARG A 264 20.24 -18.35 31.53
N LEU A 265 18.96 -18.24 31.91
CA LEU A 265 18.32 -16.95 32.16
C LEU A 265 18.95 -16.23 33.38
N ARG A 266 19.23 -16.97 34.47
CA ARG A 266 19.94 -16.42 35.64
C ARG A 266 21.36 -15.97 35.30
N ALA A 267 22.10 -16.74 34.51
CA ALA A 267 23.46 -16.38 34.09
C ALA A 267 23.48 -15.09 33.23
N LEU A 268 22.53 -14.94 32.31
CA LEU A 268 22.39 -13.71 31.51
C LEU A 268 22.06 -12.49 32.37
N LEU A 269 21.19 -12.64 33.36
CA LEU A 269 20.83 -11.56 34.27
C LEU A 269 22.03 -11.13 35.15
N GLN A 270 22.79 -12.09 35.66
CA GLN A 270 24.02 -11.82 36.42
C GLN A 270 25.09 -11.12 35.56
N ALA A 271 25.24 -11.52 34.30
CA ALA A 271 26.17 -10.88 33.38
C ALA A 271 25.78 -9.42 33.05
N GLN A 272 24.48 -9.12 32.94
CA GLN A 272 24.00 -7.75 32.76
C GLN A 272 24.26 -6.87 34.01
N VAL A 273 24.02 -7.41 35.20
CA VAL A 273 24.30 -6.70 36.46
C VAL A 273 25.80 -6.43 36.62
N ALA A 274 26.66 -7.39 36.27
CA ALA A 274 28.11 -7.21 36.27
C ALA A 274 28.56 -6.12 35.27
N ARG A 275 27.97 -6.07 34.07
CA ARG A 275 28.25 -5.01 33.07
C ARG A 275 27.82 -3.62 33.57
N GLY A 276 26.67 -3.52 34.24
CA GLY A 276 26.21 -2.26 34.83
C GLY A 276 27.16 -1.74 35.92
N LYS A 277 27.65 -2.63 36.79
CA LYS A 277 28.63 -2.27 37.83
C LYS A 277 29.98 -1.81 37.27
N MET A 278 30.48 -2.46 36.22
CA MET A 278 31.71 -2.02 35.54
C MET A 278 31.57 -0.65 34.87
N GLN A 279 30.41 -0.33 34.31
CA GLN A 279 30.18 0.98 33.69
C GLN A 279 30.13 2.11 34.73
N LEU A 280 29.51 1.88 35.89
CA LEU A 280 29.52 2.85 36.99
C LEU A 280 30.94 3.10 37.53
N GLN A 281 31.72 2.03 37.76
CA GLN A 281 33.08 2.16 38.27
C GLN A 281 34.01 2.89 37.29
N ARG A 282 33.79 2.74 35.97
CA ARG A 282 34.54 3.45 34.93
C ARG A 282 34.16 4.94 34.85
N GLN A 283 32.92 5.29 35.19
CA GLN A 283 32.44 6.67 35.27
C GLN A 283 32.98 7.40 36.50
N GLU A 284 33.16 6.70 37.62
CA GLU A 284 33.76 7.26 38.84
C GLU A 284 35.28 7.50 38.69
N GLN A 285 36.00 6.63 37.97
CA GLN A 285 37.44 6.84 37.71
C GLN A 285 37.74 7.98 36.74
N THR A 286 36.80 8.38 35.88
CA THR A 286 37.00 9.51 34.94
C THR A 286 36.76 10.88 35.57
N GLN A 287 36.25 10.95 36.81
CA GLN A 287 36.06 12.21 37.54
C GLN A 287 37.20 12.53 38.54
N ALA A 288 38.18 11.64 38.74
CA ALA A 288 39.23 11.81 39.74
C ALA A 288 40.60 12.30 39.20
N VAL A 289 40.75 12.56 37.89
CA VAL A 289 42.05 12.97 37.29
C VAL A 289 41.95 14.32 36.62
N HIS A 290 41.70 15.39 37.41
CA HIS A 290 42.09 16.75 37.06
C HIS A 290 42.27 17.59 38.33
N GLY A 291 43.50 17.64 38.85
CA GLY A 291 43.90 18.57 39.90
C GLY A 291 45.38 18.44 40.27
N HIS A 292 46.13 19.54 40.05
CA HIS A 292 47.53 19.80 40.48
C HIS A 292 48.65 19.06 39.71
N GLY A 293 49.80 19.67 39.34
CA GLY A 293 50.39 20.97 39.67
C GLY A 293 51.66 21.27 38.84
N GLN A 294 52.31 22.36 39.24
CA GLN A 294 53.36 23.19 38.62
C GLN A 294 54.80 22.63 38.49
N LEU A 295 55.53 23.23 37.52
CA LEU A 295 56.94 23.75 37.52
C LEU A 295 58.13 22.92 38.05
N HIS A 296 59.11 22.62 37.19
CA HIS A 296 60.46 23.24 37.09
C HIS A 296 61.48 22.35 36.32
N SER A 297 62.34 23.00 35.52
CA SER A 297 63.59 22.51 34.87
C SER A 297 64.80 22.67 35.83
N PRO A 298 66.10 22.38 35.52
CA PRO A 298 66.76 22.07 34.22
C PRO A 298 67.87 20.97 34.24
N ASP A 299 68.43 20.59 33.08
CA ASP A 299 69.87 20.78 32.72
C ASP A 299 70.40 19.93 31.53
N THR A 300 71.10 20.65 30.65
CA THR A 300 72.36 20.38 29.90
C THR A 300 72.58 19.10 29.06
N GLN A 301 72.80 19.25 27.73
CA GLN A 301 74.11 19.02 27.05
C GLN A 301 74.08 19.11 25.50
N ARG A 302 75.00 19.96 24.99
CA ARG A 302 75.87 19.89 23.78
C ARG A 302 75.37 19.59 22.34
N LEU A 303 75.49 20.63 21.51
CA LEU A 303 76.01 20.80 20.11
C LEU A 303 76.88 19.66 19.49
N PRO A 304 77.10 19.57 18.14
CA PRO A 304 77.34 20.72 17.24
C PRO A 304 76.88 20.71 15.74
N GLN A 305 76.78 21.94 15.21
CA GLN A 305 77.18 22.50 13.89
C GLN A 305 76.71 21.95 12.51
N ALA A 306 76.16 22.87 11.69
CA ALA A 306 76.70 23.36 10.39
C ALA A 306 75.65 24.33 9.73
N THR A 307 75.88 25.64 9.55
CA THR A 307 76.61 26.41 8.51
C THR A 307 75.66 27.15 7.54
N ARG A 308 75.66 28.49 7.67
CA ARG A 308 75.41 29.58 6.68
C ARG A 308 74.19 29.51 5.73
N GLN A 309 73.38 30.58 5.72
CA GLN A 309 73.55 31.73 4.81
C GLN A 309 72.60 32.88 5.18
N ARG A 310 73.09 34.10 4.95
CA ARG A 310 72.54 35.39 5.37
C ARG A 310 71.74 35.97 4.20
N THR A 311 70.43 36.11 4.38
CA THR A 311 69.56 36.92 3.51
C THR A 311 68.76 37.82 4.43
N THR A 312 68.95 39.13 4.33
CA THR A 312 68.26 40.15 5.12
C THR A 312 66.83 40.32 4.58
N PRO A 313 65.76 39.96 5.31
CA PRO A 313 64.41 40.29 4.93
C PRO A 313 64.02 41.60 5.61
N GLN A 314 63.40 42.51 4.86
CA GLN A 314 62.73 43.67 5.44
C GLN A 314 61.78 43.22 6.54
N ALA A 315 61.93 43.81 7.73
CA ALA A 315 61.08 43.55 8.89
C ALA A 315 59.65 43.99 8.56
N ARG A 316 58.85 43.03 8.10
CA ARG A 316 57.40 43.17 8.04
C ARG A 316 56.94 43.20 9.49
N VAL A 317 56.55 44.38 9.97
CA VAL A 317 55.92 44.55 11.28
C VAL A 317 54.61 43.77 11.24
N THR A 318 54.60 42.56 11.77
CA THR A 318 53.39 41.77 11.95
C THR A 318 52.55 42.51 13.01
N PRO A 319 51.34 43.01 12.68
CA PRO A 319 50.50 43.62 13.69
C PRO A 319 50.15 42.58 14.78
N PRO A 320 50.08 42.99 16.05
CA PRO A 320 49.81 42.08 17.15
C PRO A 320 48.49 41.32 16.93
N PRO A 321 48.40 40.04 17.32
CA PRO A 321 47.21 39.21 17.10
C PRO A 321 45.99 39.85 17.75
N CYS A 322 44.93 40.07 16.97
CA CYS A 322 43.67 40.60 17.47
C CYS A 322 42.79 39.48 18.02
N VAL A 323 42.02 39.76 19.07
CA VAL A 323 40.96 38.87 19.57
C VAL A 323 39.61 39.37 19.04
N THR A 324 38.82 38.48 18.45
CA THR A 324 37.46 38.81 17.98
C THR A 324 36.44 38.37 19.02
N THR A 325 35.61 39.30 19.47
CA THR A 325 34.50 39.04 20.41
C THR A 325 33.19 39.37 19.72
N THR A 326 32.30 38.38 19.61
CA THR A 326 30.96 38.57 19.03
C THR A 326 29.95 38.84 20.15
N VAL A 327 29.21 39.94 20.04
CA VAL A 327 28.18 40.35 21.02
C VAL A 327 26.82 40.39 20.32
N ALA A 328 25.81 39.72 20.90
CA ALA A 328 24.46 39.76 20.37
C ALA A 328 23.83 41.14 20.60
N TYR A 329 23.25 41.75 19.55
CA TYR A 329 22.61 43.07 19.63
C TYR A 329 21.27 43.13 18.90
N ARG A 330 20.35 43.95 19.42
CA ARG A 330 19.02 44.21 18.85
C ARG A 330 19.07 45.23 17.71
N GLY A 331 19.90 44.97 16.70
CA GLY A 331 20.00 45.77 15.48
C GLY A 331 19.65 44.97 14.24
N SER A 332 19.21 45.63 13.16
CA SER A 332 18.92 44.99 11.88
C SER A 332 20.12 44.92 10.92
N LYS A 333 21.23 45.55 11.26
CA LYS A 333 22.47 45.60 10.46
C LYS A 333 23.64 45.08 11.28
N LEU A 334 24.55 44.36 10.62
CA LEU A 334 25.83 43.98 11.20
C LEU A 334 26.62 45.26 11.49
N VAL A 335 27.10 45.40 12.72
CA VAL A 335 27.99 46.52 13.10
C VAL A 335 29.31 45.94 13.56
N THR A 336 30.40 46.36 12.92
CA THR A 336 31.76 45.98 13.32
C THR A 336 32.47 47.20 13.87
N THR A 337 32.91 47.13 15.12
CA THR A 337 33.70 48.19 15.76
C THR A 337 35.07 47.64 16.10
N THR A 338 36.11 48.19 15.48
CA THR A 338 37.50 47.84 15.77
C THR A 338 38.04 48.83 16.80
N LEU A 339 38.45 48.33 17.97
CA LEU A 339 39.14 49.15 18.96
C LEU A 339 40.65 49.05 18.69
N PRO A 340 41.30 50.15 18.27
CA PRO A 340 42.74 50.12 18.05
C PRO A 340 43.48 49.86 19.37
N PRO A 341 44.57 49.07 19.36
CA PRO A 341 45.33 48.80 20.56
C PRO A 341 45.91 50.11 21.12
N ARG A 342 45.64 50.39 22.40
CA ARG A 342 46.35 51.43 23.17
C ARG A 342 47.41 50.74 24.02
N GLY A 343 48.68 50.95 23.68
CA GLY A 343 49.82 50.35 24.39
C GLY A 343 50.11 48.90 23.97
N SER A 344 50.69 48.12 24.89
CA SER A 344 51.18 46.74 24.67
C SER A 344 50.08 45.66 24.66
N ILE A 345 48.80 46.05 24.62
CA ILE A 345 47.65 45.13 24.70
C ILE A 345 47.14 44.82 23.28
N ARG A 346 46.80 43.54 23.03
CA ARG A 346 46.22 43.05 21.77
C ARG A 346 44.95 43.83 21.39
N GLY A 347 44.79 44.17 20.12
CA GLY A 347 43.56 44.81 19.63
C GLY A 347 42.35 43.88 19.77
N THR A 348 41.17 44.44 20.08
CA THR A 348 39.91 43.68 20.17
C THR A 348 38.96 44.14 19.07
N VAL A 349 38.46 43.20 18.29
CA VAL A 349 37.41 43.44 17.29
C VAL A 349 36.08 43.03 17.92
N MET A 350 35.15 43.97 18.08
CA MET A 350 33.78 43.65 18.48
C MET A 350 32.89 43.51 17.25
N VAL A 351 32.32 42.32 17.07
CA VAL A 351 31.34 42.05 16.02
C VAL A 351 29.96 42.00 16.67
N TRP A 352 29.10 42.95 16.33
CA TRP A 352 27.71 42.95 16.80
C TRP A 352 26.86 42.23 15.77
N SER A 353 26.42 41.02 16.09
CA SER A 353 25.52 40.24 15.25
C SER A 353 24.06 40.49 15.66
N PRO A 354 23.15 40.69 14.69
CA PRO A 354 21.72 40.73 14.97
C PRO A 354 21.30 39.48 15.73
N THR A 355 20.68 39.63 16.90
CA THR A 355 20.03 38.51 17.57
C THR A 355 19.05 37.90 16.58
N ALA A 356 19.30 36.66 16.14
CA ALA A 356 18.40 35.94 15.25
C ALA A 356 16.99 36.05 15.83
N THR A 357 16.14 36.84 15.18
CA THR A 357 14.73 36.96 15.55
C THR A 357 14.21 35.54 15.62
N ARG A 358 13.85 35.12 16.84
CA ARG A 358 13.25 33.82 17.12
C ARG A 358 12.26 33.56 16.00
N PRO A 359 12.45 32.52 15.16
CA PRO A 359 11.55 32.28 14.04
C PRO A 359 10.16 32.27 14.64
N THR A 360 9.32 33.21 14.18
CA THR A 360 7.90 33.23 14.49
C THR A 360 7.45 31.82 14.19
N ALA A 361 7.10 31.06 15.23
CA ALA A 361 6.74 29.66 15.06
C ALA A 361 5.63 29.66 14.02
N ALA A 362 5.94 29.16 12.82
CA ALA A 362 4.96 28.99 11.78
C ALA A 362 3.83 28.22 12.44
N VAL A 363 2.65 28.84 12.54
CA VAL A 363 1.47 28.20 13.10
C VAL A 363 1.31 26.94 12.26
N ALA A 364 1.70 25.80 12.81
CA ALA A 364 1.70 24.54 12.09
C ALA A 364 0.23 24.26 11.78
N THR A 365 -0.17 24.52 10.54
CA THR A 365 -1.51 24.21 10.06
C THR A 365 -1.76 22.74 10.35
N SER A 366 -2.85 22.45 11.05
CA SER A 366 -3.26 21.09 11.36
C SER A 366 -3.25 20.26 10.07
N PRO A 367 -2.67 19.05 10.10
CA PRO A 367 -2.74 18.12 8.98
C PRO A 367 -4.17 17.99 8.48
N HIS A 368 -4.34 17.90 7.16
CA HIS A 368 -5.64 17.78 6.53
C HIS A 368 -6.44 16.62 7.14
N GLY A 369 -7.72 16.87 7.47
CA GLY A 369 -8.61 15.87 8.07
C GLY A 369 -8.35 15.58 9.56
N SER A 370 -7.35 16.21 10.19
CA SER A 370 -7.12 16.09 11.64
C SER A 370 -7.86 17.16 12.43
N CYS A 371 -8.08 16.88 13.71
CA CYS A 371 -8.72 17.80 14.64
C CYS A 371 -7.72 18.39 15.63
N PRO A 372 -7.80 19.71 15.90
CA PRO A 372 -6.96 20.36 16.89
C PRO A 372 -7.50 20.06 18.29
N PHE A 373 -6.86 19.15 19.01
CA PHE A 373 -7.11 18.97 20.44
C PHE A 373 -5.99 19.61 21.25
N SER A 374 -6.37 20.36 22.29
CA SER A 374 -5.40 20.77 23.30
C SER A 374 -4.96 19.52 24.08
N SER A 375 -3.69 19.47 24.49
CA SER A 375 -3.13 18.40 25.34
C SER A 375 -3.84 18.23 26.69
N ARG A 376 -4.79 19.12 27.03
CA ARG A 376 -5.63 19.04 28.24
C ARG A 376 -6.92 18.25 28.04
N SER A 377 -7.28 17.91 26.79
CA SER A 377 -8.50 17.16 26.48
C SER A 377 -8.27 15.70 26.85
N ARG A 378 -8.78 15.25 28.00
CA ARG A 378 -8.70 13.85 28.43
C ARG A 378 -9.80 13.04 27.75
N LEU A 379 -9.60 12.72 26.47
CA LEU A 379 -10.48 11.79 25.78
C LEU A 379 -10.22 10.37 26.31
N SER A 380 -11.29 9.63 26.57
CA SER A 380 -11.22 8.21 26.93
C SER A 380 -10.50 7.43 25.81
N PRO A 381 -9.63 6.45 26.10
CA PRO A 381 -8.91 5.66 25.09
C PRO A 381 -9.79 4.60 24.40
N LYS A 382 -11.11 4.78 24.43
CA LYS A 382 -12.11 3.86 23.89
C LYS A 382 -12.91 4.55 22.80
N LEU A 383 -13.27 3.82 21.76
CA LEU A 383 -14.25 4.24 20.78
C LEU A 383 -15.65 4.14 21.35
N ASN A 384 -16.51 5.02 20.87
CA ASN A 384 -17.94 4.89 21.01
C ASN A 384 -18.49 3.89 19.98
N VAL A 385 -19.40 3.02 20.41
CA VAL A 385 -20.13 2.11 19.51
C VAL A 385 -21.61 2.34 19.70
N ALA A 386 -22.32 2.61 18.62
CA ALA A 386 -23.76 2.76 18.61
C ALA A 386 -24.41 1.58 17.88
N LEU A 387 -25.46 1.02 18.50
CA LEU A 387 -26.26 -0.06 17.95
C LEU A 387 -27.49 0.51 17.23
N TYR A 388 -27.76 0.00 16.04
CA TYR A 388 -28.92 0.33 15.22
C TYR A 388 -29.64 -0.94 14.77
N ALA A 389 -30.94 -0.80 14.51
CA ALA A 389 -31.71 -1.86 13.90
C ALA A 389 -31.22 -2.07 12.45
N ASN A 390 -31.16 -3.33 12.03
CA ASN A 390 -31.01 -3.66 10.62
C ASN A 390 -32.28 -4.38 10.17
N SER A 391 -32.84 -4.02 9.03
CA SER A 391 -34.10 -4.63 8.59
C SER A 391 -33.89 -6.12 8.28
N VAL A 392 -34.96 -6.90 8.44
CA VAL A 392 -35.04 -8.25 7.85
C VAL A 392 -35.63 -8.21 6.44
N ASP A 393 -36.12 -7.05 6.01
CA ASP A 393 -36.45 -6.79 4.62
C ASP A 393 -35.16 -6.48 3.85
N PRO A 394 -34.83 -7.25 2.81
CA PRO A 394 -33.59 -7.07 2.06
C PRO A 394 -33.47 -5.73 1.35
N ASP A 395 -34.58 -5.07 1.00
CA ASP A 395 -34.54 -3.75 0.35
C ASP A 395 -34.19 -2.63 1.33
N GLU A 396 -34.44 -2.85 2.62
CA GLU A 396 -34.20 -1.88 3.69
C GLU A 396 -32.95 -2.21 4.52
N ALA A 397 -32.30 -3.34 4.26
CA ALA A 397 -31.22 -3.87 5.08
C ALA A 397 -29.83 -3.48 4.57
N TYR A 398 -28.92 -3.22 5.51
CA TYR A 398 -27.51 -3.00 5.21
C TYR A 398 -26.74 -4.32 5.29
N GLY A 399 -25.97 -4.65 4.25
CA GLY A 399 -25.22 -5.91 4.15
C GLY A 399 -25.77 -6.91 3.14
N VAL A 400 -26.89 -6.60 2.49
CA VAL A 400 -27.47 -7.41 1.40
C VAL A 400 -26.70 -7.20 0.10
N SER A 401 -26.69 -8.21 -0.76
CA SER A 401 -26.14 -8.14 -2.11
C SER A 401 -26.93 -7.17 -3.00
N PRO A 402 -26.27 -6.38 -3.86
CA PRO A 402 -26.94 -5.63 -4.91
C PRO A 402 -27.82 -6.52 -5.82
N PRO A 403 -28.91 -6.00 -6.40
CA PRO A 403 -29.35 -4.59 -6.39
C PRO A 403 -30.07 -4.16 -5.11
N HIS A 404 -30.31 -5.09 -4.17
CA HIS A 404 -31.00 -4.82 -2.92
C HIS A 404 -30.08 -4.16 -1.87
N GLY A 405 -30.72 -3.66 -0.81
CA GLY A 405 -30.06 -3.14 0.36
C GLY A 405 -29.77 -1.64 0.32
N VAL A 406 -29.58 -1.08 1.52
CA VAL A 406 -29.36 0.34 1.72
C VAL A 406 -27.87 0.71 1.75
N GLY A 407 -27.57 2.00 1.62
CA GLY A 407 -26.22 2.53 1.75
C GLY A 407 -25.73 2.59 3.21
N PRO A 408 -24.42 2.80 3.43
CA PRO A 408 -23.83 2.86 4.77
C PRO A 408 -24.33 4.02 5.64
N ASP A 409 -25.00 5.02 5.07
CA ASP A 409 -25.52 6.18 5.81
C ASP A 409 -26.99 6.01 6.26
N TYR A 410 -27.62 4.87 5.96
CA TYR A 410 -29.04 4.62 6.26
C TYR A 410 -29.39 4.77 7.76
N TYR A 411 -28.44 4.47 8.64
CA TYR A 411 -28.63 4.56 10.10
C TYR A 411 -28.78 6.02 10.58
N LEU A 412 -28.40 7.02 9.77
CA LEU A 412 -28.49 8.44 10.15
C LEU A 412 -29.93 8.90 10.34
N SER A 413 -30.89 8.26 9.68
CA SER A 413 -32.33 8.52 9.87
C SER A 413 -32.96 7.64 10.97
N GLN A 414 -32.19 6.76 11.61
CA GLN A 414 -32.70 5.83 12.60
C GLN A 414 -32.46 6.30 14.04
N LYS A 415 -33.34 5.88 14.94
CA LYS A 415 -33.11 6.00 16.37
C LYS A 415 -32.08 4.94 16.81
N ARG A 416 -31.00 5.40 17.44
CA ARG A 416 -30.03 4.51 18.11
C ARG A 416 -30.73 3.66 19.17
N LEU A 417 -30.50 2.35 19.13
CA LEU A 417 -31.07 1.39 20.08
C LEU A 417 -30.30 1.38 21.40
N ASP A 418 -28.96 1.34 21.31
CA ASP A 418 -28.08 1.29 22.47
C ASP A 418 -26.71 1.91 22.18
N ARG A 419 -25.91 2.13 23.22
CA ARG A 419 -24.56 2.71 23.15
C ARG A 419 -23.59 1.97 24.08
N GLY A 420 -22.39 1.72 23.57
CA GLY A 420 -21.31 1.08 24.30
C GLY A 420 -19.95 1.69 24.00
N TRP A 421 -18.91 1.06 24.54
CA TRP A 421 -17.52 1.47 24.34
C TRP A 421 -16.61 0.28 24.10
N THR A 422 -15.66 0.44 23.17
CA THR A 422 -14.70 -0.60 22.80
C THR A 422 -13.31 -0.02 22.63
N ASN A 423 -12.28 -0.86 22.69
CA ASN A 423 -10.89 -0.50 22.40
C ASN A 423 -10.38 -1.18 21.11
N THR A 424 -11.29 -1.74 20.31
CA THR A 424 -10.98 -2.40 19.03
C THR A 424 -11.98 -1.96 17.95
N LEU A 425 -11.53 -1.96 16.70
CA LEU A 425 -12.38 -1.76 15.52
C LEU A 425 -12.93 -3.08 14.95
N SER A 426 -12.59 -4.20 15.58
CA SER A 426 -13.00 -5.54 15.16
C SER A 426 -14.13 -6.08 16.03
N LEU A 427 -14.96 -6.94 15.44
CA LEU A 427 -15.98 -7.72 16.10
C LEU A 427 -15.56 -9.21 16.06
N PRO A 428 -15.61 -9.94 17.19
CA PRO A 428 -15.37 -11.37 17.17
C PRO A 428 -16.35 -12.09 16.24
N TYR A 429 -15.94 -13.28 15.78
CA TYR A 429 -16.78 -14.13 14.93
C TYR A 429 -18.01 -14.61 15.71
N ILE A 430 -19.18 -14.50 15.08
CA ILE A 430 -20.48 -14.92 15.59
C ILE A 430 -21.10 -15.84 14.55
N ASP A 431 -21.68 -16.95 14.97
CA ASP A 431 -22.35 -17.89 14.08
C ASP A 431 -23.52 -18.60 14.76
N ARG A 432 -24.03 -19.64 14.09
CA ARG A 432 -25.12 -20.46 14.60
C ARG A 432 -24.80 -21.12 15.95
N ASP A 433 -23.55 -21.46 16.21
CA ASP A 433 -23.13 -22.18 17.42
C ASP A 433 -23.13 -21.24 18.64
N SER A 434 -23.30 -19.94 18.39
CA SER A 434 -23.58 -18.94 19.43
C SER A 434 -25.05 -18.94 19.90
N SER A 435 -25.96 -19.68 19.24
CA SER A 435 -27.33 -19.92 19.72
C SER A 435 -27.33 -21.11 20.69
N ALA A 436 -27.94 -20.92 21.87
CA ALA A 436 -28.01 -21.96 22.88
C ALA A 436 -28.90 -23.15 22.47
N THR A 437 -29.93 -22.88 21.66
CA THR A 437 -30.92 -23.87 21.22
C THR A 437 -30.66 -24.39 19.81
N GLY A 438 -29.93 -23.64 18.98
CA GLY A 438 -29.74 -23.94 17.55
C GLY A 438 -31.04 -23.90 16.74
N LEU A 439 -32.17 -23.51 17.35
CA LEU A 439 -33.48 -23.49 16.72
C LEU A 439 -33.59 -22.22 15.87
N HIS A 440 -33.88 -22.39 14.59
CA HIS A 440 -34.15 -21.28 13.70
C HIS A 440 -35.62 -21.27 13.26
N SER A 441 -36.27 -20.12 13.41
CA SER A 441 -37.60 -19.91 12.82
C SER A 441 -37.40 -19.59 11.34
N VAL A 442 -37.83 -20.51 10.47
CA VAL A 442 -37.72 -20.32 9.02
C VAL A 442 -38.71 -19.24 8.57
N LYS A 443 -38.17 -18.04 8.30
CA LYS A 443 -38.74 -16.92 7.54
C LYS A 443 -39.79 -16.05 8.25
N PRO A 444 -39.63 -14.70 8.25
CA PRO A 444 -40.77 -13.83 7.97
C PRO A 444 -41.34 -14.26 6.61
N LYS A 445 -42.58 -14.72 6.57
CA LYS A 445 -43.23 -15.25 5.36
C LYS A 445 -43.11 -14.23 4.21
N GLY A 446 -42.39 -14.54 3.14
CA GLY A 446 -42.42 -13.79 1.87
C GLY A 446 -41.15 -13.07 1.41
N THR A 447 -40.10 -12.93 2.23
CA THR A 447 -38.88 -12.19 1.84
C THR A 447 -37.76 -13.09 1.33
N LYS A 448 -37.19 -12.75 0.17
CA LYS A 448 -35.98 -13.35 -0.41
C LYS A 448 -34.89 -12.27 -0.49
N PRO A 449 -33.63 -12.54 -0.10
CA PRO A 449 -33.12 -13.81 0.42
C PRO A 449 -33.60 -14.13 1.85
N SER A 450 -33.71 -15.43 2.13
CA SER A 450 -34.16 -15.94 3.43
C SER A 450 -33.05 -15.86 4.47
N LEU A 451 -33.29 -15.14 5.57
CA LEU A 451 -32.41 -15.09 6.73
C LEU A 451 -32.78 -16.22 7.70
N TYR A 452 -31.78 -16.98 8.14
CA TYR A 452 -31.95 -17.93 9.26
C TYR A 452 -31.97 -17.14 10.56
N TYR A 453 -33.14 -17.11 11.21
CA TYR A 453 -33.34 -16.35 12.44
C TYR A 453 -33.39 -17.27 13.66
N TYR A 454 -32.45 -17.07 14.58
CA TYR A 454 -32.29 -17.81 15.83
C TYR A 454 -32.78 -16.92 16.99
N PRO A 455 -33.98 -17.15 17.57
CA PRO A 455 -34.60 -16.21 18.51
C PRO A 455 -33.79 -15.94 19.79
N ASP A 456 -32.98 -16.91 20.20
CA ASP A 456 -32.12 -16.88 21.37
C ASP A 456 -30.70 -16.37 21.08
N LEU A 457 -30.37 -16.11 19.81
CA LEU A 457 -29.05 -15.63 19.43
C LEU A 457 -28.90 -14.16 19.79
N LYS A 458 -28.37 -13.93 20.99
CA LYS A 458 -27.97 -12.62 21.50
C LYS A 458 -26.47 -12.58 21.70
N GLN A 459 -25.88 -11.41 21.45
CA GLN A 459 -24.46 -11.18 21.70
C GLN A 459 -24.25 -9.94 22.56
N THR A 460 -23.14 -9.93 23.30
CA THR A 460 -22.72 -8.79 24.10
C THR A 460 -21.42 -8.21 23.57
N TYR A 461 -21.44 -6.94 23.19
CA TYR A 461 -20.25 -6.24 22.69
C TYR A 461 -20.24 -4.78 23.17
N GLY A 462 -19.09 -4.32 23.66
CA GLY A 462 -18.92 -2.96 24.15
C GLY A 462 -19.84 -2.58 25.33
N GLY A 463 -20.39 -3.57 26.03
CA GLY A 463 -21.37 -3.38 27.11
C GLY A 463 -22.84 -3.37 26.67
N MET A 464 -23.11 -3.49 25.37
CA MET A 464 -24.47 -3.60 24.81
C MET A 464 -24.81 -5.05 24.56
N THR A 465 -26.07 -5.44 24.79
CA THR A 465 -26.61 -6.75 24.36
C THR A 465 -27.57 -6.55 23.19
N TYR A 466 -27.39 -7.33 22.12
CA TYR A 466 -28.15 -7.14 20.88
C TYR A 466 -28.52 -8.45 20.21
N ASP A 467 -29.46 -8.36 19.27
CA ASP A 467 -29.84 -9.45 18.39
C ASP A 467 -28.74 -9.71 17.36
N ALA A 468 -28.07 -10.86 17.43
CA ALA A 468 -26.94 -11.14 16.55
C ALA A 468 -27.35 -11.72 15.19
N ASN A 469 -28.65 -11.89 14.94
CA ASN A 469 -29.13 -12.32 13.62
C ASN A 469 -28.99 -11.22 12.57
N ASN A 470 -29.27 -9.97 12.93
CA ASN A 470 -29.27 -8.82 12.03
C ASN A 470 -29.12 -7.54 12.85
N PHE A 471 -28.05 -6.79 12.59
CA PHE A 471 -27.73 -5.59 13.36
C PHE A 471 -26.80 -4.66 12.58
N THR A 472 -26.68 -3.42 13.05
CA THR A 472 -25.62 -2.52 12.60
C THR A 472 -24.92 -1.88 13.78
N LEU A 473 -23.58 -1.89 13.73
CA LEU A 473 -22.71 -1.22 14.68
C LEU A 473 -22.00 -0.06 13.99
N VAL A 474 -22.08 1.11 14.61
CA VAL A 474 -21.37 2.31 14.15
C VAL A 474 -20.30 2.68 15.18
N PHE A 475 -19.05 2.50 14.81
CA PHE A 475 -17.89 2.88 15.62
C PHE A 475 -17.53 4.32 15.32
N THR A 476 -17.39 5.15 16.35
CA THR A 476 -17.01 6.56 16.24
C THR A 476 -15.96 6.92 17.28
N GLY A 477 -15.06 7.84 16.92
CA GLY A 477 -13.92 8.22 17.74
C GLY A 477 -12.83 8.86 16.90
N TYR A 478 -11.62 8.83 17.42
CA TYR A 478 -10.42 9.30 16.72
C TYR A 478 -9.38 8.20 16.65
N PHE A 479 -8.68 8.12 15.51
CA PHE A 479 -7.41 7.42 15.39
C PHE A 479 -6.26 8.39 15.67
N ILE A 480 -5.30 7.97 16.49
CA ILE A 480 -4.13 8.74 16.92
C ILE A 480 -2.88 7.97 16.49
N PRO A 481 -2.31 8.28 15.30
CA PRO A 481 -1.09 7.64 14.84
C PRO A 481 0.06 7.91 15.82
N GLN A 482 0.86 6.88 16.09
CA GLN A 482 2.08 7.01 16.90
C GLN A 482 3.30 7.38 16.05
N GLN A 483 3.21 7.19 14.73
CA GLN A 483 4.28 7.46 13.77
C GLN A 483 3.74 8.37 12.67
N THR A 484 4.60 9.25 12.14
CA THR A 484 4.23 10.04 10.96
C THR A 484 4.57 9.24 9.72
N GLY A 485 3.63 9.11 8.78
CA GLY A 485 3.84 8.40 7.52
C GLY A 485 2.57 7.74 6.99
N THR A 486 2.74 6.89 5.99
CA THR A 486 1.64 6.14 5.36
C THR A 486 1.16 5.02 6.28
N HIS A 487 -0.13 5.05 6.60
CA HIS A 487 -0.84 3.97 7.27
C HIS A 487 -1.76 3.30 6.25
N ARG A 488 -1.78 1.97 6.22
CA ARG A 488 -2.70 1.18 5.39
C ARG A 488 -3.71 0.50 6.29
N PHE A 489 -4.97 0.90 6.20
CA PHE A 489 -6.06 0.20 6.87
C PHE A 489 -6.58 -0.88 5.94
N CYS A 490 -6.89 -2.06 6.47
CA CYS A 490 -7.52 -3.14 5.74
C CYS A 490 -8.68 -3.70 6.57
N ALA A 491 -9.77 -4.10 5.91
CA ALA A 491 -10.90 -4.73 6.57
C ALA A 491 -11.52 -5.86 5.76
N THR A 492 -11.95 -6.89 6.49
CA THR A 492 -12.91 -7.91 6.03
C THR A 492 -14.12 -7.89 6.94
N ALA A 493 -15.29 -8.23 6.39
CA ALA A 493 -16.53 -8.22 7.13
C ALA A 493 -17.51 -9.24 6.59
N ASP A 494 -18.19 -9.97 7.46
CA ASP A 494 -19.41 -10.69 7.12
C ASP A 494 -20.57 -10.01 7.87
N ASN A 495 -21.48 -9.26 7.24
CA ASN A 495 -21.62 -9.11 5.77
C ASN A 495 -20.97 -7.86 5.16
N ARG A 496 -20.92 -6.70 5.83
CA ARG A 496 -20.45 -5.46 5.18
C ARG A 496 -19.83 -4.45 6.13
N VAL A 497 -18.78 -3.77 5.68
CA VAL A 497 -18.21 -2.61 6.38
C VAL A 497 -17.90 -1.45 5.44
N ALA A 498 -18.14 -0.24 5.91
CA ALA A 498 -17.65 1.00 5.30
C ALA A 498 -16.85 1.80 6.35
N PHE A 499 -15.58 2.07 6.07
CA PHE A 499 -14.67 2.75 6.99
C PHE A 499 -14.26 4.12 6.45
N TYR A 500 -14.45 5.15 7.26
CA TYR A 500 -14.19 6.54 6.95
C TYR A 500 -13.14 7.09 7.92
N LEU A 501 -12.25 7.94 7.41
CA LEU A 501 -11.20 8.56 8.20
C LEU A 501 -11.04 10.04 7.81
N GLY A 502 -10.90 10.89 8.82
CA GLY A 502 -10.69 12.33 8.71
C GLY A 502 -11.97 13.15 8.82
N SER A 503 -11.82 14.41 9.22
CA SER A 503 -12.93 15.31 9.52
C SER A 503 -13.83 15.68 8.35
N GLY A 504 -13.35 15.50 7.12
CA GLY A 504 -14.14 15.69 5.90
C GLY A 504 -15.00 14.49 5.51
N SER A 505 -14.72 13.29 6.06
CA SER A 505 -15.34 12.04 5.61
C SER A 505 -16.05 11.25 6.72
N ALA A 506 -15.53 11.30 7.95
CA ALA A 506 -16.15 10.63 9.09
C ALA A 506 -17.17 11.55 9.78
N PHE A 507 -16.69 12.59 10.46
CA PHE A 507 -17.50 13.62 11.13
C PHE A 507 -16.62 14.85 11.42
N PRO A 508 -17.17 16.07 11.55
CA PRO A 508 -16.39 17.29 11.75
C PRO A 508 -15.70 17.31 13.12
N CYS A 509 -14.68 18.14 13.25
CA CYS A 509 -14.02 18.32 14.54
C CYS A 509 -14.98 18.93 15.56
N GLY A 510 -15.04 18.34 16.76
CA GLY A 510 -16.02 18.68 17.79
C GLY A 510 -16.69 17.43 18.36
N GLY A 511 -16.85 16.40 17.53
CA GLY A 511 -17.34 15.07 17.91
C GLY A 511 -18.38 14.56 16.91
N SER A 512 -18.75 13.27 16.99
CA SER A 512 -19.78 12.72 16.09
C SER A 512 -21.19 13.29 16.34
N LEU A 513 -21.41 13.85 17.53
CA LEU A 513 -22.67 14.51 17.90
C LEU A 513 -22.89 15.79 17.10
N ASP A 514 -21.83 16.42 16.59
CA ASP A 514 -21.90 17.65 15.78
C ASP A 514 -22.23 17.35 14.31
N GLY A 515 -22.54 16.09 13.99
CA GLY A 515 -23.02 15.63 12.70
C GLY A 515 -22.10 14.59 12.07
N THR A 516 -22.67 13.66 11.32
CA THR A 516 -21.90 12.75 10.46
C THR A 516 -21.94 13.25 9.02
N THR A 517 -20.83 13.12 8.29
CA THR A 517 -20.81 13.48 6.87
C THR A 517 -21.53 12.42 6.04
N ALA A 518 -22.80 12.67 5.71
CA ALA A 518 -23.56 11.84 4.78
C ALA A 518 -23.02 11.94 3.33
N GLY A 519 -23.10 10.85 2.58
CA GLY A 519 -22.66 10.77 1.18
C GLY A 519 -21.14 10.85 1.01
N ALA A 520 -20.36 10.81 2.09
CA ALA A 520 -18.92 10.77 2.02
C ALA A 520 -18.42 9.49 1.32
N LYS A 521 -17.28 9.57 0.64
CA LYS A 521 -16.62 8.37 0.11
C LYS A 521 -15.85 7.68 1.26
N PRO A 522 -16.09 6.40 1.54
CA PRO A 522 -15.29 5.67 2.51
C PRO A 522 -13.84 5.53 2.04
N LEU A 523 -12.90 5.48 2.99
CA LEU A 523 -11.51 5.15 2.72
C LEU A 523 -11.39 3.73 2.16
N LEU A 524 -12.18 2.80 2.72
CA LEU A 524 -12.34 1.44 2.26
C LEU A 524 -13.76 0.95 2.52
N GLY A 525 -14.24 0.03 1.68
CA GLY A 525 -15.50 -0.67 1.87
C GLY A 525 -15.36 -2.12 1.45
N PHE A 526 -15.85 -3.02 2.28
CA PHE A 526 -15.83 -4.46 2.02
C PHE A 526 -17.26 -5.00 2.11
N TRP A 527 -17.60 -5.91 1.21
CA TRP A 527 -18.85 -6.68 1.23
C TRP A 527 -18.53 -8.15 1.01
N TYR A 528 -19.05 -9.00 1.89
CA TYR A 528 -18.90 -10.44 1.80
C TYR A 528 -19.57 -10.96 0.53
N GLY A 529 -18.82 -11.70 -0.29
CA GLY A 529 -19.27 -12.20 -1.59
C GLY A 529 -18.83 -11.35 -2.79
N ALA A 530 -18.30 -10.13 -2.59
CA ALA A 530 -17.64 -9.39 -3.69
C ALA A 530 -16.18 -9.82 -3.86
N SER A 531 -15.51 -10.18 -2.77
CA SER A 531 -14.13 -10.62 -2.74
C SER A 531 -13.86 -11.39 -1.45
N GLU A 532 -12.89 -12.30 -1.48
CA GLU A 532 -12.32 -12.92 -0.28
C GLU A 532 -11.17 -12.08 0.29
N ASP A 533 -10.62 -11.13 -0.48
CA ASP A 533 -9.51 -10.29 -0.09
C ASP A 533 -9.95 -9.05 0.71
N ALA A 534 -9.18 -8.71 1.74
CA ALA A 534 -9.44 -7.52 2.53
C ALA A 534 -9.45 -6.25 1.67
N ALA A 535 -10.48 -5.41 1.84
CA ALA A 535 -10.50 -4.09 1.23
C ALA A 535 -9.55 -3.17 2.00
N CYS A 536 -8.64 -2.50 1.29
CA CYS A 536 -7.62 -1.68 1.92
C CYS A 536 -7.61 -0.22 1.41
N GLY A 537 -7.22 0.70 2.28
CA GLY A 537 -7.01 2.11 1.94
C GLY A 537 -5.77 2.68 2.62
N ASN A 538 -5.01 3.48 1.87
CA ASN A 538 -3.79 4.14 2.34
C ASN A 538 -4.05 5.61 2.69
N VAL A 539 -3.46 6.09 3.77
CA VAL A 539 -3.52 7.50 4.16
C VAL A 539 -2.23 7.94 4.83
N VAL A 540 -1.74 9.14 4.51
CA VAL A 540 -0.58 9.74 5.17
C VAL A 540 -1.06 10.50 6.40
N LEU A 541 -0.59 10.09 7.57
CA LEU A 541 -0.98 10.68 8.84
C LEU A 541 0.25 11.23 9.57
N ARG A 542 0.05 12.30 10.33
CA ARG A 542 1.05 12.85 11.26
C ARG A 542 0.78 12.37 12.68
N ALA A 543 1.84 11.88 13.34
CA ALA A 543 1.83 11.39 14.70
C ALA A 543 1.21 12.41 15.70
N GLY A 544 0.46 11.91 16.68
CA GLY A 544 -0.09 12.70 17.79
C GLY A 544 -1.30 13.59 17.44
N HIS A 545 -1.74 13.60 16.18
CA HIS A 545 -2.97 14.28 15.77
C HIS A 545 -4.18 13.33 15.83
N TYR A 546 -5.37 13.89 15.99
CA TYR A 546 -6.60 13.12 16.14
C TYR A 546 -7.36 13.12 14.83
N TYR A 547 -7.55 11.96 14.21
CA TYR A 547 -8.26 11.82 12.95
C TYR A 547 -9.62 11.16 13.22
N PRO A 548 -10.75 11.85 12.99
CA PRO A 548 -12.07 11.26 13.13
C PRO A 548 -12.16 9.93 12.40
N ILE A 549 -12.71 8.91 13.04
CA ILE A 549 -13.01 7.62 12.40
C ILE A 549 -14.49 7.32 12.53
N ARG A 550 -15.06 6.76 11.46
CA ARG A 550 -16.41 6.23 11.44
C ARG A 550 -16.35 4.87 10.75
N SER A 551 -16.75 3.81 11.42
CA SER A 551 -16.85 2.47 10.82
C SER A 551 -18.30 2.02 10.91
N VAL A 552 -18.94 1.76 9.78
CA VAL A 552 -20.32 1.27 9.71
C VAL A 552 -20.27 -0.20 9.32
N PHE A 553 -20.53 -1.07 10.29
CA PHE A 553 -20.58 -2.51 10.09
C PHE A 553 -22.03 -3.01 10.15
N GLY A 554 -22.44 -3.73 9.12
CA GLY A 554 -23.79 -4.30 9.00
C GLY A 554 -23.73 -5.81 8.86
N ASN A 555 -24.57 -6.47 9.65
CA ASN A 555 -24.83 -7.89 9.56
C ASN A 555 -26.28 -8.16 9.17
N TYR A 556 -26.47 -9.02 8.18
CA TYR A 556 -27.72 -9.49 7.59
C TYR A 556 -27.69 -11.02 7.49
N GLY A 557 -27.83 -11.67 8.64
CA GLY A 557 -27.78 -13.13 8.76
C GLY A 557 -26.47 -13.60 9.37
N ASN A 558 -26.41 -14.87 9.75
CA ASN A 558 -25.19 -15.47 10.29
C ASN A 558 -24.42 -16.20 9.17
N PRO A 559 -23.08 -16.24 9.25
CA PRO A 559 -22.23 -15.73 10.34
C PRO A 559 -21.97 -14.21 10.27
N ALA A 560 -21.44 -13.65 11.35
CA ALA A 560 -21.03 -12.25 11.44
C ALA A 560 -19.58 -12.12 11.90
N VAL A 561 -18.79 -11.27 11.24
CA VAL A 561 -17.43 -10.95 11.67
C VAL A 561 -17.00 -9.59 11.15
N LEU A 562 -16.18 -8.88 11.90
CA LEU A 562 -15.47 -7.70 11.41
C LEU A 562 -14.02 -7.79 11.84
N ARG A 563 -13.10 -7.79 10.87
CA ARG A 563 -11.67 -7.69 11.15
C ARG A 563 -11.14 -6.41 10.53
N VAL A 564 -10.51 -5.58 11.35
CA VAL A 564 -9.83 -4.36 10.90
C VAL A 564 -8.41 -4.39 11.42
N ASP A 565 -7.47 -4.19 10.51
CA ASP A 565 -6.04 -4.07 10.82
C ASP A 565 -5.45 -2.79 10.23
N VAL A 566 -4.32 -2.38 10.79
CA VAL A 566 -3.53 -1.27 10.26
C VAL A 566 -2.07 -1.70 10.08
N ARG A 567 -1.52 -1.45 8.90
CA ARG A 567 -0.08 -1.47 8.65
C ARG A 567 0.49 -0.07 8.89
N LEU A 568 1.42 0.01 9.83
CA LEU A 568 2.08 1.23 10.26
C LEU A 568 3.21 1.65 9.29
N PRO A 569 3.73 2.90 9.37
CA PRO A 569 4.83 3.36 8.52
C PRO A 569 6.12 2.53 8.62
N ASP A 570 6.37 1.92 9.78
CA ASP A 570 7.49 0.98 10.00
C ASP A 570 7.28 -0.41 9.35
N GLY A 571 6.14 -0.62 8.68
CA GLY A 571 5.80 -1.86 8.00
C GLY A 571 5.09 -2.89 8.88
N ARG A 572 5.01 -2.69 10.21
CA ARG A 572 4.33 -3.63 11.12
C ARG A 572 2.82 -3.58 10.93
N LYS A 573 2.20 -4.76 10.93
CA LYS A 573 0.74 -4.94 10.91
C LYS A 573 0.22 -5.18 12.32
N THR A 574 -0.88 -4.55 12.71
CA THR A 574 -1.53 -4.77 14.03
C THR A 574 -3.06 -4.66 13.95
N GLU A 575 -3.74 -5.54 14.67
CA GLU A 575 -5.18 -5.45 14.98
C GLU A 575 -5.40 -4.81 16.37
N ASP A 576 -4.37 -4.81 17.21
CA ASP A 576 -4.39 -4.13 18.51
C ASP A 576 -4.10 -2.65 18.32
N MET A 577 -5.16 -1.85 18.44
CA MET A 577 -5.10 -0.39 18.31
C MET A 577 -5.19 0.32 19.66
N ARG A 578 -4.95 -0.39 20.78
CA ARG A 578 -4.90 0.25 22.10
C ARG A 578 -3.85 1.35 22.12
N GLY A 579 -4.21 2.51 22.67
CA GLY A 579 -3.37 3.71 22.67
C GLY A 579 -3.36 4.49 21.35
N MET A 580 -3.96 3.97 20.28
CA MET A 580 -4.17 4.67 19.00
C MET A 580 -5.62 5.09 18.78
N LEU A 581 -6.49 4.87 19.77
CA LEU A 581 -7.91 5.19 19.70
C LEU A 581 -8.28 6.15 20.82
N ALA A 582 -9.19 7.07 20.52
CA ALA A 582 -9.81 7.94 21.50
C ALA A 582 -11.30 8.13 21.22
N SER A 583 -12.04 8.40 22.29
CA SER A 583 -13.47 8.68 22.25
C SER A 583 -13.74 10.02 21.56
N ASP A 584 -14.86 10.09 20.86
CA ASP A 584 -15.44 11.31 20.32
C ASP A 584 -16.36 12.05 21.30
N VAL A 585 -16.66 11.42 22.43
CA VAL A 585 -17.36 12.02 23.56
C VAL A 585 -16.43 12.14 24.77
N CYS A 586 -16.47 13.30 25.41
CA CYS A 586 -15.74 13.61 26.64
C CYS A 586 -16.30 12.87 27.85
#